data_AF-A0A413JZK0-F1
#
_entry.id   AF-A0A413JZK0-F1
#
_cell.length_a   1.000
_cell.length_b   1.000
_cell.length_c   1.000
_cell.angle_alpha   90.00
_cell.angle_beta   90.00
_cell.angle_gamma   90.00
#
_symmetry.space_group_name_H-M   'P 1'
#
loop_
_entity.id
_entity.type
_entity.pdbx_description
1 polymer ?
#
loop_
_entity_poly.entity_id
_entity_poly.type
_entity_poly.pdbx_seq_one_letter_code
_entity_poly.pdbx_strand_id
1 'polypeptide(L)'
;MKKNVMVLLLLIYPVICFAQDDIKLGLYLRGKAGEISMIPPSAFADGKNNLDLIGWEKPSISLSLRSTESKTVTDNQRPEFFFFFIDETKDRMLNAKEVGMMIRNYPFIYGITPNDFILVRLFRTNKNRALRLEKEKVLSGSRYRAFNIDTIPFTAIPMQNNAFKVIVDSDIPYGEYGFLYKGDVPYERIIYDFCINRK
;
A
#
# COMPACT_ATOMS: atom_id res chain seq x y z
N MET A 1 -36.61 20.37 -10.88
CA MET A 1 -35.14 20.46 -11.12
C MET A 1 -34.28 20.65 -9.87
N LYS A 2 -34.82 20.90 -8.66
CA LYS A 2 -34.01 21.13 -7.43
C LYS A 2 -33.58 19.85 -6.67
N LYS A 3 -34.24 18.70 -6.88
CA LYS A 3 -34.00 17.48 -6.10
C LYS A 3 -32.74 16.70 -6.51
N ASN A 4 -32.36 16.77 -7.79
CA ASN A 4 -31.22 16.01 -8.32
C ASN A 4 -29.86 16.67 -8.03
N VAL A 5 -29.84 17.99 -7.84
CA VAL A 5 -28.62 18.74 -7.48
C VAL A 5 -28.21 18.48 -6.03
N MET A 6 -29.18 18.27 -5.13
CA MET A 6 -28.92 18.03 -3.71
C MET A 6 -28.33 16.63 -3.44
N VAL A 7 -28.72 15.62 -4.24
CA VAL A 7 -28.15 14.26 -4.16
C VAL A 7 -26.72 14.23 -4.71
N LEU A 8 -26.44 15.01 -5.76
CA LEU A 8 -25.09 15.14 -6.30
C LEU A 8 -24.17 15.81 -5.28
N LEU A 9 -24.62 16.87 -4.60
CA LEU A 9 -23.85 17.53 -3.53
C LEU A 9 -23.55 16.60 -2.34
N LEU A 10 -24.48 15.73 -1.95
CA LEU A 10 -24.29 14.77 -0.85
C LEU A 10 -23.29 13.64 -1.18
N LEU A 11 -23.18 13.24 -2.46
CA LEU A 11 -22.18 12.26 -2.90
C LEU A 11 -20.76 12.85 -2.98
N ILE A 12 -20.64 14.17 -3.14
CA ILE A 12 -19.35 14.88 -3.25
C ILE A 12 -18.92 15.49 -1.91
N TYR A 13 -19.86 15.75 -0.97
CA TYR A 13 -19.54 16.41 0.30
C TYR A 13 -18.51 15.71 1.19
N PRO A 14 -18.46 14.36 1.33
CA PRO A 14 -17.39 13.73 2.12
C PRO A 14 -16.02 13.79 1.42
N VAL A 15 -15.94 14.32 0.18
CA VAL A 15 -14.67 14.49 -0.56
C VAL A 15 -14.09 15.89 -0.35
N ILE A 16 -14.92 16.92 -0.13
CA ILE A 16 -14.48 18.32 -0.10
C ILE A 16 -13.97 18.75 1.29
N CYS A 17 -14.42 18.14 2.39
CA CYS A 17 -13.97 18.50 3.73
C CYS A 17 -12.60 17.90 4.15
N PHE A 18 -11.87 17.23 3.26
CA PHE A 18 -10.52 16.73 3.53
C PHE A 18 -9.39 17.65 3.02
N ALA A 19 -9.74 18.85 2.54
CA ALA A 19 -8.80 19.90 2.22
C ALA A 19 -8.61 20.83 3.44
N GLN A 20 -7.86 20.36 4.43
CA GLN A 20 -7.35 21.23 5.50
C GLN A 20 -5.89 20.84 5.78
N ASP A 21 -4.98 21.56 5.10
CA ASP A 21 -3.58 21.91 5.41
C ASP A 21 -2.56 20.90 5.99
N ASP A 22 -2.79 19.60 5.91
CA ASP A 22 -1.75 18.60 6.12
C ASP A 22 -1.42 17.88 4.81
N ILE A 23 -0.13 17.83 4.42
CA ILE A 23 0.32 16.95 3.32
C ILE A 23 -0.14 15.54 3.65
N LYS A 24 -0.94 14.95 2.77
CA LYS A 24 -1.18 13.52 2.76
C LYS A 24 -0.15 12.89 1.84
N LEU A 25 0.65 11.98 2.39
CA LEU A 25 1.59 11.15 1.66
C LEU A 25 1.48 9.74 2.23
N GLY A 26 1.41 8.74 1.35
CA GLY A 26 1.33 7.33 1.73
C GLY A 26 -0.02 6.69 1.42
N LEU A 27 -0.25 5.53 2.05
CA LEU A 27 -1.42 4.70 1.86
C LEU A 27 -2.44 4.90 2.98
N TYR A 28 -3.71 5.00 2.62
CA TYR A 28 -4.80 5.15 3.57
C TYR A 28 -5.94 4.18 3.24
N LEU A 29 -6.70 3.82 4.27
CA LEU A 29 -7.86 2.95 4.20
C LEU A 29 -9.12 3.72 4.63
N ARG A 30 -10.22 3.51 3.93
CA ARG A 30 -11.55 3.96 4.38
C ARG A 30 -12.12 2.99 5.39
N GLY A 31 -12.42 3.50 6.58
CA GLY A 31 -13.16 2.81 7.62
C GLY A 31 -14.68 2.90 7.42
N LYS A 32 -15.44 2.35 8.38
CA LYS A 32 -16.89 2.13 8.23
C LYS A 32 -17.72 3.41 8.28
N ALA A 33 -17.32 4.37 9.12
CA ALA A 33 -18.01 5.64 9.25
C ALA A 33 -17.55 6.65 8.17
N GLY A 34 -16.73 6.20 7.21
CA GLY A 34 -16.17 7.04 6.15
C GLY A 34 -14.87 7.74 6.55
N GLU A 35 -14.37 7.50 7.76
CA GLU A 35 -13.06 7.96 8.20
C GLU A 35 -11.95 7.38 7.32
N ILE A 36 -10.90 8.17 7.08
CA ILE A 36 -9.74 7.74 6.29
C ILE A 36 -8.53 7.72 7.23
N SER A 37 -7.96 6.54 7.44
CA SER A 37 -6.81 6.34 8.34
C SER A 37 -5.59 5.86 7.57
N MET A 38 -4.40 6.31 7.96
CA MET A 38 -3.14 5.89 7.33
C MET A 38 -2.87 4.42 7.65
N ILE A 39 -2.48 3.66 6.63
CA ILE A 39 -1.87 2.34 6.80
C ILE A 39 -0.38 2.57 7.06
N PRO A 40 0.13 2.28 8.27
CA PRO A 40 1.55 2.47 8.55
C PRO A 40 2.39 1.43 7.79
N PRO A 41 3.62 1.78 7.40
CA PRO A 41 4.55 0.81 6.84
C PRO A 41 5.03 -0.18 7.91
N SER A 42 5.21 -1.43 7.48
CA SER A 42 5.82 -2.52 8.25
C SER A 42 7.13 -2.95 7.60
N ALA A 43 8.15 -3.15 8.44
CA ALA A 43 9.46 -3.61 8.02
C ALA A 43 9.54 -5.15 8.01
N PHE A 44 10.30 -5.69 7.06
CA PHE A 44 10.67 -7.10 7.06
C PHE A 44 11.80 -7.35 8.08
N ALA A 45 11.72 -8.49 8.78
CA ALA A 45 12.75 -8.96 9.70
C ALA A 45 14.04 -9.32 8.97
N ASP A 46 13.91 -9.83 7.74
CA ASP A 46 15.01 -10.25 6.89
C ASP A 46 15.73 -9.08 6.18
N GLY A 47 15.29 -7.84 6.42
CA GLY A 47 15.66 -6.62 5.67
C GLY A 47 17.13 -6.16 5.72
N LYS A 48 18.03 -6.88 6.40
CA LYS A 48 19.49 -6.68 6.30
C LYS A 48 20.16 -7.62 5.30
N ASN A 49 19.45 -8.64 4.83
CA ASN A 49 20.03 -9.63 3.94
C ASN A 49 19.77 -9.20 2.50
N ASN A 50 20.83 -8.92 1.74
CA ASN A 50 20.72 -8.77 0.29
C ASN A 50 19.99 -10.00 -0.26
N LEU A 51 18.77 -9.79 -0.76
CA LEU A 51 18.01 -10.81 -1.48
C LEU A 51 18.84 -11.40 -2.63
N ASP A 52 19.76 -10.61 -3.17
CA ASP A 52 20.72 -10.99 -4.19
C ASP A 52 21.73 -12.04 -3.73
N LEU A 53 22.12 -12.04 -2.44
CA LEU A 53 23.07 -13.02 -1.87
C LEU A 53 22.39 -14.32 -1.45
N ILE A 54 21.15 -14.25 -0.95
CA ILE A 54 20.33 -15.42 -0.61
C ILE A 54 19.78 -16.09 -1.89
N GLY A 55 19.74 -15.35 -2.99
CA GLY A 55 18.94 -15.65 -4.18
C GLY A 55 19.56 -16.51 -5.28
N TRP A 56 20.84 -16.85 -5.18
CA TRP A 56 21.50 -17.55 -6.27
C TRP A 56 21.01 -19.00 -6.43
N GLU A 57 20.58 -19.66 -5.35
CA GLU A 57 20.23 -21.08 -5.40
C GLU A 57 18.74 -21.42 -5.23
N LYS A 58 17.92 -20.55 -4.62
CA LYS A 58 16.53 -20.90 -4.28
C LYS A 58 15.51 -20.39 -5.30
N PRO A 59 14.62 -21.25 -5.85
CA PRO A 59 13.56 -20.83 -6.77
C PRO A 59 12.50 -19.96 -6.10
N SER A 60 12.38 -20.04 -4.76
CA SER A 60 11.46 -19.23 -3.97
C SER A 60 12.03 -18.92 -2.59
N ILE A 61 11.67 -17.77 -2.05
CA ILE A 61 12.02 -17.33 -0.69
C ILE A 61 10.78 -16.84 0.05
N SER A 62 10.89 -16.66 1.36
CA SER A 62 9.86 -16.01 2.18
C SER A 62 10.48 -14.88 2.98
N LEU A 63 9.84 -13.72 2.96
CA LEU A 63 10.21 -12.55 3.75
C LEU A 63 9.25 -12.41 4.93
N SER A 64 9.75 -12.55 6.15
CA SER A 64 8.98 -12.43 7.39
C SER A 64 8.85 -10.97 7.80
N LEU A 65 7.68 -10.56 8.25
CA LEU A 65 7.46 -9.27 8.89
C LEU A 65 7.94 -9.29 10.33
N ARG A 66 8.46 -8.15 10.81
CA ARG A 66 8.85 -7.98 12.22
C ARG A 66 7.63 -8.04 13.16
N SER A 67 6.46 -7.66 12.66
CA SER A 67 5.20 -7.65 13.41
C SER A 67 4.40 -8.94 13.19
N THR A 68 3.91 -9.50 14.30
CA THR A 68 3.08 -10.72 14.31
C THR A 68 1.64 -10.45 13.88
N GLU A 69 1.17 -9.20 13.97
CA GLU A 69 -0.19 -8.77 13.63
C GLU A 69 -0.19 -7.43 12.89
N SER A 70 -1.24 -7.20 12.09
CA SER A 70 -1.42 -5.92 11.42
C SER A 70 -1.98 -4.88 12.37
N LYS A 71 -1.49 -3.65 12.25
CA LYS A 71 -2.07 -2.49 12.95
C LYS A 71 -3.33 -1.97 12.26
N THR A 72 -3.57 -2.37 11.02
CA THR A 72 -4.71 -1.95 10.22
C THR A 72 -5.66 -3.12 10.06
N VAL A 73 -6.87 -3.00 10.58
CA VAL A 73 -7.89 -4.05 10.49
C VAL A 73 -9.16 -3.50 9.87
N THR A 74 -9.75 -4.28 8.98
CA THR A 74 -11.07 -4.03 8.40
C THR A 74 -11.85 -5.33 8.34
N ASP A 75 -13.16 -5.23 8.17
CA ASP A 75 -14.04 -6.36 7.86
C ASP A 75 -14.70 -6.21 6.49
N ASN A 76 -14.36 -5.14 5.77
CA ASN A 76 -14.80 -4.94 4.41
C ASN A 76 -13.97 -5.83 3.47
N GLN A 77 -14.61 -6.81 2.85
CA GLN A 77 -13.98 -7.70 1.86
C GLN A 77 -13.73 -7.01 0.51
N ARG A 78 -14.21 -5.77 0.30
CA ARG A 78 -13.75 -4.88 -0.77
C ARG A 78 -13.26 -3.55 -0.19
N PRO A 79 -12.09 -3.54 0.48
CA PRO A 79 -11.60 -2.32 1.08
C PRO A 79 -11.34 -1.25 0.02
N GLU A 80 -11.60 0.00 0.37
CA GLU A 80 -11.27 1.16 -0.46
C GLU A 80 -10.03 1.84 0.08
N PHE A 81 -9.01 1.95 -0.76
CA PHE A 81 -7.74 2.57 -0.42
C PHE A 81 -7.59 3.93 -1.10
N PHE A 82 -6.79 4.79 -0.50
CA PHE A 82 -6.42 6.08 -1.03
C PHE A 82 -4.91 6.21 -1.02
N PHE A 83 -4.33 6.36 -2.20
CA PHE A 83 -2.91 6.62 -2.39
C PHE A 83 -2.74 8.13 -2.56
N PHE A 84 -1.84 8.72 -1.79
CA PHE A 84 -1.43 10.11 -1.96
C PHE A 84 0.06 10.15 -2.25
N PHE A 85 0.41 10.63 -3.43
CA PHE A 85 1.78 10.79 -3.90
C PHE A 85 2.25 12.23 -3.73
N ILE A 86 3.55 12.45 -3.89
CA ILE A 86 4.11 13.81 -3.88
C ILE A 86 3.56 14.59 -5.06
N ASP A 87 3.09 15.79 -4.78
CA ASP A 87 2.73 16.77 -5.81
C ASP A 87 3.94 17.65 -6.09
N GLU A 88 4.72 17.29 -7.12
CA GLU A 88 5.94 18.00 -7.52
C GLU A 88 5.67 19.43 -8.03
N THR A 89 4.42 19.77 -8.32
CA THR A 89 4.06 21.11 -8.81
C THR A 89 4.06 22.17 -7.70
N LYS A 90 4.16 21.74 -6.43
CA LYS A 90 4.22 22.63 -5.27
C LYS A 90 5.68 22.86 -4.88
N ASP A 91 6.30 23.85 -5.51
CA ASP A 91 7.60 24.34 -5.09
C ASP A 91 7.48 25.08 -3.74
N ARG A 92 7.64 24.33 -2.64
CA ARG A 92 7.66 24.89 -1.29
C ARG A 92 8.63 24.16 -0.38
N MET A 93 9.20 24.90 0.56
CA MET A 93 10.01 24.30 1.62
C MET A 93 9.17 23.34 2.46
N LEU A 94 9.68 22.12 2.63
CA LEU A 94 9.09 21.11 3.48
C LEU A 94 9.42 21.40 4.94
N ASN A 95 8.42 21.28 5.81
CA ASN A 95 8.65 21.32 7.26
C ASN A 95 9.12 19.96 7.81
N ALA A 96 9.57 19.94 9.07
CA ALA A 96 10.12 18.72 9.68
C ALA A 96 9.11 17.55 9.75
N LYS A 97 7.81 17.82 9.93
CA LYS A 97 6.74 16.81 9.94
C LYS A 97 6.62 16.15 8.57
N GLU A 98 6.65 16.96 7.51
CA GLU A 98 6.55 16.52 6.12
C GLU A 98 7.77 15.70 5.70
N VAL A 99 8.98 16.15 6.06
CA VAL A 99 10.21 15.37 5.87
C VAL A 99 10.13 14.02 6.59
N GLY A 100 9.65 14.02 7.84
CA GLY A 100 9.44 12.78 8.59
C GLY A 100 8.41 11.84 7.93
N MET A 101 7.37 12.37 7.29
CA MET A 101 6.41 11.58 6.53
C MET A 101 7.01 10.98 5.27
N MET A 102 7.84 11.74 4.55
CA MET A 102 8.57 11.26 3.37
C MET A 102 9.53 10.14 3.73
N ILE A 103 10.31 10.29 4.80
CA ILE A 103 11.25 9.23 5.25
C ILE A 103 10.50 7.95 5.60
N ARG A 104 9.38 8.03 6.33
CA ARG A 104 8.57 6.84 6.68
C ARG A 104 7.89 6.21 5.47
N ASN A 105 7.40 7.04 4.54
CA ASN A 105 6.65 6.59 3.36
C ASN A 105 7.49 6.70 2.09
N TYR A 106 8.80 6.44 2.18
CA TYR A 106 9.72 6.67 1.08
C TYR A 106 9.32 5.98 -0.24
N PRO A 107 8.61 4.83 -0.30
CA PRO A 107 8.14 4.28 -1.56
C PRO A 107 7.21 5.22 -2.35
N PHE A 108 6.49 6.12 -1.68
CA PHE A 108 5.63 7.12 -2.31
C PHE A 108 6.40 8.35 -2.85
N ILE A 109 7.72 8.40 -2.61
CA ILE A 109 8.62 9.35 -3.28
C ILE A 109 9.01 8.81 -4.67
N TYR A 110 9.14 7.48 -4.78
CA TYR A 110 9.62 6.82 -6.02
C TYR A 110 8.50 6.34 -6.92
N GLY A 111 7.38 5.88 -6.34
CA GLY A 111 6.17 5.54 -7.08
C GLY A 111 5.41 6.78 -7.51
N ILE A 112 4.80 6.72 -8.70
CA ILE A 112 4.03 7.81 -9.29
C ILE A 112 2.54 7.43 -9.32
N THR A 113 2.23 6.13 -9.38
CA THR A 113 0.85 5.63 -9.43
C THR A 113 0.68 4.39 -8.53
N PRO A 114 -0.55 4.02 -8.16
CA PRO A 114 -0.77 2.77 -7.40
C PRO A 114 -0.31 1.52 -8.15
N ASN A 115 -0.24 1.58 -9.48
CA ASN A 115 0.26 0.49 -10.31
C ASN A 115 1.77 0.27 -10.16
N ASP A 116 2.51 1.13 -9.48
CA ASP A 116 3.90 0.88 -9.08
C ASP A 116 4.00 -0.02 -7.83
N PHE A 117 2.85 -0.29 -7.21
CA PHE A 117 2.69 -1.21 -6.09
C PHE A 117 2.01 -2.49 -6.56
N ILE A 118 2.13 -3.52 -5.73
CA ILE A 118 1.44 -4.79 -5.90
C ILE A 118 0.69 -5.11 -4.61
N LEU A 119 -0.60 -5.43 -4.72
CA LEU A 119 -1.38 -5.94 -3.61
C LEU A 119 -1.18 -7.45 -3.52
N VAL A 120 -0.72 -7.92 -2.37
CA VAL A 120 -0.35 -9.32 -2.17
C VAL A 120 -0.97 -9.89 -0.90
N ARG A 121 -1.23 -11.20 -0.92
CA ARG A 121 -1.60 -11.97 0.27
C ARG A 121 -0.35 -12.26 1.09
N LEU A 122 -0.51 -12.12 2.41
CA LEU A 122 0.48 -12.53 3.40
C LEU A 122 0.04 -13.85 4.05
N PHE A 123 1.04 -14.63 4.44
CA PHE A 123 0.85 -15.95 5.05
C PHE A 123 1.20 -15.88 6.52
N ARG A 124 0.34 -16.43 7.37
CA ARG A 124 0.72 -16.69 8.76
C ARG A 124 1.57 -17.95 8.82
N THR A 125 2.72 -17.83 9.47
CA THR A 125 3.55 -18.95 9.92
C THR A 125 3.41 -19.07 11.43
N ASN A 126 3.97 -20.12 12.04
CA ASN A 126 3.85 -20.36 13.49
C ASN A 126 4.35 -19.21 14.38
N LYS A 127 5.20 -18.31 13.86
CA LYS A 127 5.78 -17.20 14.64
C LYS A 127 5.54 -15.83 14.04
N ASN A 128 5.40 -15.71 12.72
CA ASN A 128 5.37 -14.43 12.01
C ASN A 128 4.40 -14.45 10.82
N ARG A 129 4.15 -13.27 10.26
CA ARG A 129 3.50 -13.11 8.95
C ARG A 129 4.57 -13.01 7.88
N ALA A 130 4.35 -13.58 6.70
CA ALA A 130 5.38 -13.66 5.65
C ALA A 130 4.82 -13.42 4.25
N LEU A 131 5.66 -12.84 3.39
CA LEU A 131 5.45 -12.71 1.96
C LEU A 131 6.26 -13.78 1.23
N ARG A 132 5.64 -14.51 0.32
CA ARG A 132 6.34 -15.46 -0.56
C ARG A 132 6.77 -14.77 -1.84
N LEU A 133 8.00 -15.02 -2.28
CA LEU A 133 8.54 -14.51 -3.53
C LEU A 133 9.11 -15.65 -4.37
N GLU A 134 8.93 -15.56 -5.68
CA GLU A 134 9.51 -16.46 -6.67
C GLU A 134 10.62 -15.76 -7.46
N LYS A 135 11.63 -16.54 -7.84
CA LYS A 135 12.73 -16.06 -8.68
C LYS A 135 12.24 -15.93 -10.11
N GLU A 136 12.40 -14.74 -10.68
CA GLU A 136 12.12 -14.43 -12.08
C GLU A 136 13.43 -14.12 -12.81
N LYS A 137 13.62 -14.74 -13.97
CA LYS A 137 14.75 -14.44 -14.86
C LYS A 137 14.39 -13.21 -15.70
N VAL A 138 15.25 -12.21 -15.69
CA VAL A 138 15.13 -10.98 -16.50
C VAL A 138 16.38 -10.79 -17.34
N LEU A 139 16.32 -9.89 -18.35
CA LEU A 139 17.45 -9.65 -19.25
C LEU A 139 18.73 -9.21 -18.50
N SER A 140 18.59 -8.48 -17.40
CA SER A 140 19.68 -7.98 -16.57
C SER A 140 20.06 -8.89 -15.39
N GLY A 141 19.56 -10.13 -15.33
CA GLY A 141 19.90 -11.10 -14.28
C GLY A 141 18.70 -11.87 -13.73
N SER A 142 18.62 -12.01 -12.40
CA SER A 142 17.47 -12.60 -11.72
C SER A 142 16.97 -11.63 -10.67
N ARG A 143 15.64 -11.53 -10.51
CA ARG A 143 15.01 -10.77 -9.44
C ARG A 143 13.97 -11.63 -8.73
N TYR A 144 13.54 -11.21 -7.55
CA TYR A 144 12.39 -11.82 -6.89
C TYR A 144 11.14 -11.00 -7.13
N ARG A 145 10.03 -11.68 -7.42
CA ARG A 145 8.69 -11.09 -7.52
C ARG A 145 7.72 -11.84 -6.64
N ALA A 146 6.58 -11.23 -6.30
CA ALA A 146 5.50 -11.95 -5.64
C ALA A 146 4.94 -13.05 -6.57
N PHE A 147 4.53 -14.16 -5.98
CA PHE A 147 3.85 -15.22 -6.72
C PHE A 147 2.55 -14.69 -7.32
N ASN A 148 2.27 -14.98 -8.59
CA ASN A 148 1.04 -14.57 -9.26
C ASN A 148 -0.24 -15.04 -8.55
N ILE A 149 -0.22 -16.22 -7.91
CA ILE A 149 -1.39 -16.72 -7.14
C ILE A 149 -1.63 -15.93 -5.85
N ASP A 150 -0.62 -15.19 -5.38
CA ASP A 150 -0.69 -14.39 -4.16
C ASP A 150 -1.03 -12.92 -4.47
N THR A 151 -1.10 -12.52 -5.74
CA THR A 151 -1.45 -11.15 -6.13
C THR A 151 -2.96 -10.97 -6.20
N ILE A 152 -3.43 -9.80 -5.77
CA ILE A 152 -4.83 -9.42 -5.84
C ILE A 152 -4.96 -8.29 -6.85
N PRO A 153 -5.78 -8.47 -7.91
CA PRO A 153 -6.01 -7.41 -8.89
C PRO A 153 -6.84 -6.28 -8.28
N PHE A 154 -6.52 -5.07 -8.69
CA PHE A 154 -7.19 -3.86 -8.25
C PHE A 154 -7.28 -2.85 -9.39
N THR A 155 -8.24 -1.94 -9.26
CA THR A 155 -8.44 -0.81 -10.16
C THR A 155 -8.02 0.48 -9.46
N ALA A 156 -7.18 1.28 -10.13
CA ALA A 156 -6.79 2.61 -9.68
C ALA A 156 -7.58 3.69 -10.45
N ILE A 157 -8.23 4.57 -9.70
CA ILE A 157 -9.06 5.67 -10.22
C ILE A 157 -8.37 6.99 -9.85
N PRO A 158 -7.87 7.77 -10.83
CA PRO A 158 -7.23 9.06 -10.57
C PRO A 158 -8.18 10.03 -9.85
N MET A 159 -7.60 10.80 -8.93
CA MET A 159 -8.25 11.90 -8.24
C MET A 159 -7.39 13.18 -8.40
N GLN A 160 -7.86 14.31 -7.89
CA GLN A 160 -7.08 15.55 -7.89
C GLN A 160 -5.85 15.45 -6.97
N ASN A 161 -4.86 16.33 -7.19
CA ASN A 161 -3.67 16.51 -6.33
C ASN A 161 -2.82 15.24 -6.17
N ASN A 162 -2.52 14.57 -7.29
CA ASN A 162 -1.73 13.34 -7.36
C ASN A 162 -2.19 12.24 -6.37
N ALA A 163 -3.52 12.12 -6.23
CA ALA A 163 -4.15 11.12 -5.40
C ALA A 163 -4.91 10.11 -6.27
N PHE A 164 -5.09 8.90 -5.75
CA PHE A 164 -5.82 7.83 -6.42
C PHE A 164 -6.70 7.09 -5.42
N LYS A 165 -7.94 6.80 -5.83
CA LYS A 165 -8.77 5.80 -5.15
C LYS A 165 -8.42 4.43 -5.74
N VAL A 166 -8.18 3.45 -4.89
CA VAL A 166 -7.93 2.06 -5.28
C VAL A 166 -9.01 1.17 -4.70
N ILE A 167 -9.58 0.33 -5.56
CA ILE A 167 -10.60 -0.66 -5.20
C ILE A 167 -10.17 -2.02 -5.71
N VAL A 168 -10.35 -3.05 -4.90
CA VAL A 168 -10.13 -4.43 -5.35
C VAL A 168 -11.24 -4.87 -6.30
N ASP A 169 -10.88 -5.66 -7.31
CA ASP A 169 -11.81 -5.99 -8.40
C ASP A 169 -12.88 -7.02 -7.97
N SER A 170 -12.61 -7.78 -6.90
CA SER A 170 -13.51 -8.76 -6.32
C SER A 170 -13.40 -8.79 -4.79
N ASP A 171 -14.35 -9.46 -4.12
CA ASP A 171 -14.23 -9.73 -2.69
C ASP A 171 -12.94 -10.49 -2.41
N ILE A 172 -12.14 -9.99 -1.47
CA ILE A 172 -10.98 -10.70 -0.96
C ILE A 172 -11.38 -11.53 0.27
N PRO A 173 -10.90 -12.79 0.38
CA PRO A 173 -11.12 -13.61 1.55
C PRO A 173 -10.61 -12.97 2.85
N TYR A 174 -11.05 -13.49 3.99
CA TYR A 174 -10.45 -13.13 5.27
C TYR A 174 -8.98 -13.55 5.32
N GLY A 175 -8.13 -12.68 5.86
CA GLY A 175 -6.69 -12.91 5.91
C GLY A 175 -5.85 -11.65 6.02
N GLU A 176 -4.54 -11.83 5.86
CA GLU A 176 -3.54 -10.78 5.92
C GLU A 176 -3.10 -10.41 4.50
N TYR A 177 -2.94 -9.12 4.25
CA TYR A 177 -2.65 -8.57 2.93
C TYR A 177 -1.71 -7.37 3.05
N GLY A 178 -1.10 -6.94 1.95
CA GLY A 178 -0.39 -5.67 1.95
C GLY A 178 0.00 -5.18 0.56
N PHE A 179 0.21 -3.88 0.46
CA PHE A 179 0.77 -3.25 -0.73
C PHE A 179 2.29 -3.18 -0.62
N LEU A 180 2.98 -3.75 -1.60
CA LEU A 180 4.43 -3.72 -1.72
C LEU A 180 4.83 -2.88 -2.94
N TYR A 181 5.78 -1.96 -2.77
CA TYR A 181 6.36 -1.25 -3.91
C TYR A 181 7.22 -2.18 -4.77
N LYS A 182 7.00 -2.17 -6.09
CA LYS A 182 7.68 -3.08 -7.02
C LYS A 182 9.09 -2.62 -7.40
N GLY A 183 9.33 -1.31 -7.38
CA GLY A 183 10.61 -0.75 -7.76
C GLY A 183 11.71 -0.97 -6.72
N ASP A 184 12.91 -0.54 -7.08
CA ASP A 184 14.07 -0.52 -6.19
C ASP A 184 13.97 0.65 -5.23
N VAL A 185 14.45 0.44 -4.01
CA VAL A 185 14.40 1.43 -2.93
C VAL A 185 15.78 1.54 -2.30
N PRO A 186 16.21 2.73 -1.87
CA PRO A 186 17.56 2.93 -1.34
C PRO A 186 17.75 2.40 0.10
N TYR A 187 16.66 2.04 0.78
CA TYR A 187 16.65 1.60 2.18
C TYR A 187 16.10 0.16 2.30
N GLU A 188 15.69 -0.23 3.51
CA GLU A 188 15.05 -1.53 3.76
C GLU A 188 13.68 -1.60 3.08
N ARG A 189 13.39 -2.68 2.34
CA ARG A 189 12.06 -2.92 1.76
C ARG A 189 10.99 -2.89 2.87
N ILE A 190 9.88 -2.19 2.62
CA ILE A 190 8.72 -2.10 3.52
C ILE A 190 7.43 -2.53 2.81
N ILE A 191 6.41 -2.90 3.57
CA ILE A 191 5.07 -3.21 3.07
C ILE A 191 4.03 -2.41 3.85
N TYR A 192 2.91 -2.08 3.20
CA TYR A 192 1.76 -1.46 3.85
C TYR A 192 0.69 -2.52 4.08
N ASP A 193 0.71 -3.15 5.26
CA ASP A 193 -0.11 -4.31 5.57
C ASP A 193 -1.43 -3.97 6.26
N PHE A 194 -2.43 -4.81 6.01
CA PHE A 194 -3.73 -4.78 6.64
C PHE A 194 -4.30 -6.19 6.79
N CYS A 195 -5.26 -6.35 7.69
CA CYS A 195 -5.95 -7.60 7.94
C CYS A 195 -7.45 -7.44 7.69
N ILE A 196 -8.05 -8.44 7.04
CA ILE A 196 -9.49 -8.54 6.86
C ILE A 196 -10.01 -9.65 7.77
N ASN A 197 -10.76 -9.26 8.78
CA ASN A 197 -11.29 -10.16 9.79
C ASN A 197 -12.81 -10.27 9.71
N ARG A 198 -13.34 -11.39 10.22
CA ARG A 198 -14.76 -11.49 10.53
C ARG A 198 -15.05 -10.58 11.73
N LYS A 199 -16.15 -9.84 11.68
CA LYS A 199 -16.70 -9.17 12.86
C LYS A 199 -16.97 -10.17 13.98
#